data_AF-K2AQY7-F1
#
_entry.id   AF-K2AQY7-F1
#
_cell.length_a   1.000
_cell.length_b   1.000
_cell.length_c   1.000
_cell.angle_alpha   90.00
_cell.angle_beta   90.00
_cell.angle_gamma   90.00
#
_symmetry.space_group_name_H-M   'P 1'
#
loop_
_entity.id
_entity.type
_entity.pdbx_description
1 polymer ?
#
loop_
_entity_poly.entity_id
_entity_poly.type
_entity_poly.pdbx_seq_one_letter_code
_entity_poly.pdbx_strand_id
1 'polypeptide(L)' 'YYDDGSSLKITVAHWLTPNGTDINGIGLTPDIEVFQDMQELDAGRDPQLEAAINALMEAID' A
#
# COMPACT_ATOMS: atom_id res chain seq x y z
N TYR A 1 -12.21 28.76 -6.65
CA TYR A 1 -13.23 28.77 -5.59
C TYR A 1 -14.52 29.24 -6.22
N TYR A 2 -15.64 28.58 -5.94
CA TYR A 2 -16.95 29.03 -6.38
C TYR A 2 -17.35 30.28 -5.58
N ASP A 3 -18.41 30.97 -6.00
CA ASP A 3 -18.84 32.25 -5.41
C ASP A 3 -19.23 32.12 -3.93
N ASP A 4 -19.55 30.92 -3.46
CA ASP A 4 -19.82 30.56 -2.06
C ASP A 4 -18.56 30.22 -1.25
N GLY A 5 -17.36 30.32 -1.86
CA GLY A 5 -16.08 29.96 -1.25
C GLY A 5 -15.73 28.47 -1.31
N SER A 6 -16.55 27.62 -1.93
CA SER A 6 -16.26 26.18 -2.05
C SER A 6 -15.19 25.89 -3.12
N SER A 7 -14.63 24.67 -3.12
CA SER A 7 -13.66 24.23 -4.13
C SER A 7 -13.86 22.76 -4.49
N LEU A 8 -13.65 22.44 -5.77
CA LEU A 8 -13.68 21.08 -6.29
C LEU A 8 -12.24 20.65 -6.61
N LYS A 9 -11.84 19.48 -6.10
CA LYS A 9 -10.56 18.84 -6.42
C LYS A 9 -10.84 17.57 -7.21
N ILE A 10 -10.31 17.50 -8.43
CA ILE A 10 -10.42 16.34 -9.31
C ILE A 10 -9.00 15.89 -9.69
N THR A 11 -8.73 14.60 -9.52
CA THR A 11 -7.52 13.97 -10.04
C THR A 11 -7.79 13.51 -11.46
N VAL A 12 -7.05 14.07 -12.43
CA VAL A 12 -7.16 13.71 -13.85
C VAL A 12 -6.01 12.83 -14.36
N ALA A 13 -4.97 12.67 -13.54
CA ALA A 13 -3.80 11.87 -13.88
C ALA A 13 -3.98 10.42 -13.41
N HIS A 14 -3.61 9.48 -14.27
CA HIS A 14 -3.52 8.06 -13.95
C HIS A 14 -2.10 7.70 -13.54
N TRP A 15 -1.99 6.77 -12.60
CA TRP A 15 -0.71 6.24 -12.14
C TRP A 15 -0.61 4.81 -12.64
N LEU A 16 0.20 4.60 -13.67
CA LEU A 16 0.27 3.32 -14.38
C LEU A 16 1.46 2.49 -13.88
N THR A 17 1.26 1.18 -13.79
CA THR A 17 2.36 0.21 -13.70
C THR A 17 3.15 0.19 -15.03
N PRO A 18 4.36 -0.41 -15.08
CA PRO A 18 5.07 -0.63 -16.34
C PRO A 18 4.26 -1.41 -17.39
N ASN A 19 3.28 -2.20 -16.95
CA ASN A 19 2.37 -2.95 -17.82
C ASN A 19 1.15 -2.13 -18.29
N GLY A 20 1.04 -0.86 -17.90
CA GLY A 20 -0.05 0.03 -18.28
C GLY A 20 -1.30 -0.07 -17.40
N THR A 21 -1.25 -0.77 -16.27
CA THR A 21 -2.39 -0.91 -15.36
C THR A 21 -2.53 0.34 -14.48
N ASP A 22 -3.69 0.98 -14.46
CA ASP A 22 -3.99 2.08 -13.53
C ASP A 22 -4.23 1.54 -12.12
N ILE A 23 -3.53 2.10 -11.13
CA ILE A 23 -3.66 1.70 -9.73
C ILE A 23 -4.81 2.40 -9.00
N ASN A 24 -5.44 3.41 -9.61
CA ASN A 24 -6.55 4.13 -9.00
C ASN A 24 -7.73 3.17 -8.70
N GLY A 25 -8.19 3.16 -7.46
CA GLY A 25 -9.33 2.34 -7.01
C GLY A 25 -9.01 0.86 -6.77
N ILE A 26 -7.86 0.36 -7.21
CA ILE A 26 -7.46 -1.04 -7.02
C ILE A 26 -6.21 -1.21 -6.15
N GLY A 27 -5.30 -0.23 -6.13
CA GLY A 27 -4.04 -0.30 -5.42
C GLY A 27 -3.01 -1.24 -6.07
N LEU A 28 -2.10 -1.76 -5.26
CA LEU A 28 -1.11 -2.77 -5.63
C LEU A 28 -1.22 -3.93 -4.65
N THR A 29 -1.32 -5.15 -5.18
CA THR A 29 -1.29 -6.38 -4.38
C THR A 29 0.17 -6.69 -4.02
N PRO A 30 0.49 -6.91 -2.73
CA PRO A 30 1.82 -7.37 -2.34
C PRO A 30 2.13 -8.76 -2.93
N ASP A 31 3.39 -9.01 -3.27
CA ASP A 31 3.83 -10.35 -3.69
C ASP A 31 3.72 -11.37 -2.54
N ILE A 32 3.91 -10.91 -1.30
CA ILE A 32 3.74 -11.67 -0.06
C ILE A 32 2.69 -10.95 0.78
N GLU A 33 1.47 -11.49 0.81
CA GLU A 33 0.37 -10.92 1.59
C GLU A 33 0.45 -11.40 3.05
N VAL A 34 0.68 -10.46 3.97
CA VAL A 34 0.71 -10.72 5.42
C VAL A 34 -0.19 -9.72 6.12
N PHE A 35 -1.24 -10.23 6.75
CA PHE A 35 -2.16 -9.41 7.53
C PHE A 35 -1.53 -9.02 8.85
N GLN A 36 -1.75 -7.76 9.25
CA GLN A 36 -1.34 -7.23 10.53
C GLN A 36 -2.56 -7.01 11.41
N ASP A 37 -2.55 -7.57 12.61
CA ASP A 37 -3.55 -7.30 13.64
C ASP A 37 -3.06 -6.16 14.54
N MET A 38 -3.92 -5.16 14.78
CA MET A 38 -3.54 -3.99 15.58
C MET A 38 -3.27 -4.34 17.04
N GLN A 39 -3.94 -5.34 17.61
CA GLN A 39 -3.70 -5.78 18.99
C GLN A 39 -2.36 -6.51 19.11
N GLU A 40 -1.99 -7.28 18.08
CA GLU A 40 -0.67 -7.91 18.01
C GLU A 40 0.43 -6.86 17.85
N LEU A 41 0.22 -5.86 17.00
CA LEU A 41 1.16 -4.74 16.84
C LEU A 41 1.35 -3.96 18.15
N ASP A 42 0.26 -3.65 18.86
CA ASP A 42 0.31 -2.99 20.17
C ASP A 42 1.00 -3.86 21.23
N ALA A 43 0.92 -5.19 21.10
CA ALA A 43 1.65 -6.15 21.93
C ALA A 43 3.12 -6.37 21.48
N GLY A 44 3.59 -5.60 20.48
CA GLY A 44 4.96 -5.64 19.97
C GLY A 44 5.26 -6.78 18.99
N ARG A 45 4.23 -7.43 18.45
CA ARG A 45 4.37 -8.46 17.41
C ARG A 45 4.11 -7.85 16.04
N ASP A 46 5.08 -7.99 15.14
CA ASP A 46 4.98 -7.47 13.77
C ASP A 46 5.21 -8.59 12.75
N PRO A 47 4.16 -9.37 12.42
CA PRO A 47 4.23 -10.42 11.40
C PRO A 47 4.66 -9.91 10.01
N GLN A 48 4.38 -8.64 9.67
CA GLN A 48 4.83 -8.07 8.40
C GLN A 48 6.34 -7.83 8.39
N LEU A 49 6.89 -7.35 9.50
CA LEU A 49 8.33 -7.20 9.68
C LEU A 49 9.05 -8.55 9.67
N GLU A 50 8.54 -9.53 10.41
CA GLU A 50 9.10 -10.89 10.45
C GLU A 50 9.11 -11.53 9.06
N ALA A 51 8.02 -11.40 8.31
CA ALA A 51 7.94 -11.88 6.93
C ALA A 51 8.93 -11.19 5.99
N ALA A 52 9.12 -9.87 6.13
CA ALA A 52 10.10 -9.12 5.33
C ALA A 52 11.54 -9.58 5.62
N ILE A 53 11.89 -9.82 6.89
CA ILE A 53 13.21 -10.34 7.28
C ILE A 53 13.44 -11.72 6.68
N ASN A 54 12.45 -12.61 6.77
CA ASN A 54 12.54 -13.96 6.19
C ASN A 54 12.72 -13.94 4.67
N ALA A 55 11.93 -13.12 3.95
CA ALA A 55 12.04 -12.97 2.51
C ALA A 55 13.42 -12.42 2.07
N LEU A 56 14.00 -11.50 2.85
CA LEU A 56 15.34 -10.99 2.61
C LEU A 56 16.42 -12.06 2.86
N MET A 57 16.27 -12.89 3.88
CA MET A 57 17.20 -13.99 4.14
C MET A 57 17.16 -15.03 3.01
N GLU A 58 15.95 -15.41 2.56
CA GLU A 58 15.78 -16.34 1.43
C GLU A 58 16.39 -15.82 0.12
N ALA A 59 16.37 -14.50 -0.10
CA ALA A 59 16.94 -13.89 -1.31
C ALA A 59 18.49 -13.81 -1.29
N ILE A 60 19.13 -14.01 -0.14
CA ILE A 60 20.59 -13.95 0.02
C ILE A 60 21.22 -15.34 -0.09
N ASP A 61 20.46 -16.39 0.18
CA ASP A 61 20.86 -17.81 0.01
C ASP A 61 20.89 -18.24 -1.47
#